data_AF-A0A843DJH8-F1
#
_entry.id   AF-A0A843DJH8-F1
#
_cell.length_a   1.000
_cell.length_b   1.000
_cell.length_c   1.000
_cell.angle_alpha   90.00
_cell.angle_beta   90.00
_cell.angle_gamma   90.00
#
_symmetry.space_group_name_H-M   'P 1'
#
loop_
_entity.id
_entity.type
_entity.pdbx_description
1 polymer ?
#
loop_
_entity_poly.entity_id
_entity_poly.type
_entity_poly.pdbx_seq_one_letter_code
_entity_poly.pdbx_strand_id
1 'polypeptide(L)'
;MQILAYLRKHPGATQTEIVKATGYSRGSVAYNLQRLQQDCRVSQITSRYYPADEYPTEEQAGADRALRNAQRQRIFRIIAENPGISRKQLAEEIQMPVSTLRWHLGKLTKEHLVLSEVKQHTICYSVNPEFIRQDE
;
A
#
# COMPACT_ATOMS: atom_id res chain seq x y z
N MET A 1 -14.38 -7.62 18.56
CA MET A 1 -13.65 -8.89 18.38
C MET A 1 -12.17 -8.59 18.19
N GLN A 2 -11.27 -9.27 18.91
CA GLN A 2 -9.86 -8.90 19.05
C GLN A 2 -9.07 -8.92 17.71
N ILE A 3 -9.31 -9.90 16.83
CA ILE A 3 -8.64 -9.99 15.52
C ILE A 3 -9.02 -8.84 14.59
N LEU A 4 -10.32 -8.50 14.49
CA LEU A 4 -10.74 -7.37 13.65
C LEU A 4 -10.14 -6.05 14.18
N ALA A 5 -10.17 -5.84 15.51
CA ALA A 5 -9.59 -4.65 16.12
C ALA A 5 -8.07 -4.53 15.83
N TYR A 6 -7.36 -5.67 15.81
CA TYR A 6 -5.96 -5.71 15.40
C TYR A 6 -5.79 -5.37 13.91
N LEU A 7 -6.61 -5.94 13.02
CA LEU A 7 -6.55 -5.70 11.57
C LEU A 7 -6.85 -4.25 11.19
N ARG A 8 -7.71 -3.54 11.93
CA ARG A 8 -7.92 -2.10 11.73
C ARG A 8 -6.68 -1.26 12.02
N LYS A 9 -5.86 -1.68 13.00
CA LYS A 9 -4.58 -1.03 13.32
C LYS A 9 -3.43 -1.49 12.43
N HIS A 10 -3.53 -2.70 11.88
CA HIS A 10 -2.49 -3.35 11.09
C HIS A 10 -3.09 -3.98 9.83
N PRO A 11 -3.62 -3.16 8.90
CA PRO A 11 -4.16 -3.65 7.64
C PRO A 11 -3.06 -4.35 6.83
N GLY A 12 -3.45 -5.45 6.19
CA GLY A 12 -2.54 -6.30 5.45
C GLY A 12 -1.65 -7.19 6.34
N ALA A 13 -1.97 -7.36 7.62
CA ALA A 13 -1.31 -8.35 8.46
C ALA A 13 -1.55 -9.78 7.93
N THR A 14 -0.54 -10.62 8.08
CA THR A 14 -0.57 -12.06 7.79
C THR A 14 -1.14 -12.81 8.99
N GLN A 15 -1.62 -14.04 8.75
CA GLN A 15 -2.07 -14.91 9.85
C GLN A 15 -0.99 -15.10 10.92
N THR A 16 0.29 -15.21 10.53
CA THR A 16 1.42 -15.35 11.45
C THR A 16 1.57 -14.13 12.36
N GLU A 17 1.45 -12.92 11.81
CA GLU A 17 1.50 -11.68 12.60
C GLU A 17 0.31 -11.59 13.57
N ILE A 18 -0.88 -11.98 13.12
CA ILE A 18 -2.09 -12.00 13.97
C ILE A 18 -1.94 -12.99 15.13
N VAL A 19 -1.44 -14.21 14.85
CA VAL A 19 -1.15 -15.22 15.89
C VAL A 19 -0.18 -14.65 16.93
N LYS A 20 0.93 -14.06 16.48
CA LYS A 20 1.94 -13.46 17.37
C LYS A 20 1.37 -12.32 18.22
N ALA A 21 0.54 -11.46 17.65
CA ALA A 21 0.02 -10.27 18.34
C ALA A 21 -1.17 -10.55 19.27
N THR A 22 -1.99 -11.56 18.96
CA THR A 22 -3.21 -11.86 19.71
C THR A 22 -3.03 -12.93 20.79
N GLY A 23 -1.99 -13.77 20.67
CA GLY A 23 -1.76 -14.91 21.56
C GLY A 23 -2.70 -16.10 21.30
N TYR A 24 -3.60 -16.01 20.32
CA TYR A 24 -4.47 -17.11 19.93
C TYR A 24 -3.73 -18.21 19.17
N SER A 25 -4.20 -19.45 19.32
CA SER A 25 -3.70 -20.58 18.52
C SER A 25 -3.92 -20.34 17.03
N ARG A 26 -3.10 -20.96 16.18
CA ARG A 26 -3.24 -20.87 14.72
C ARG A 26 -4.63 -21.30 14.24
N GLY A 27 -5.20 -22.36 14.83
CA GLY A 27 -6.54 -22.85 14.54
C GLY A 27 -7.64 -21.86 14.95
N SER A 28 -7.50 -21.26 16.13
CA SER A 28 -8.43 -20.23 16.60
C SER A 28 -8.40 -18.99 15.70
N VAL A 29 -7.21 -18.53 15.29
CA VAL A 29 -7.08 -17.41 14.35
C VAL A 29 -7.69 -17.77 12.98
N ALA A 30 -7.42 -18.97 12.45
CA ALA A 30 -7.99 -19.42 11.18
C ALA A 30 -9.53 -19.42 11.22
N TYR A 31 -10.11 -20.01 12.26
CA TYR A 31 -11.57 -20.05 12.46
C TYR A 31 -12.18 -18.65 12.52
N ASN A 32 -11.58 -17.74 13.29
CA ASN A 32 -12.07 -16.37 13.41
C ASN A 32 -11.96 -15.60 12.09
N LEU A 33 -10.87 -15.75 11.35
CA LEU A 33 -10.70 -15.13 10.03
C LEU A 33 -11.73 -15.66 9.04
N GLN A 34 -11.93 -16.97 8.99
CA GLN A 34 -12.96 -17.58 8.14
C GLN A 34 -14.35 -17.03 8.46
N ARG A 35 -14.72 -16.94 9.74
CA ARG A 35 -16.00 -16.36 10.17
C ARG A 35 -16.12 -14.88 9.79
N LEU A 36 -15.08 -14.08 10.00
CA LEU A 36 -15.08 -12.66 9.60
C LEU A 36 -15.18 -12.47 8.09
N GLN A 37 -14.61 -13.38 7.30
CA GLN A 37 -14.74 -13.39 5.84
C GLN A 37 -16.17 -13.75 5.42
N GLN A 38 -16.79 -14.74 6.05
CA GLN A 38 -18.20 -15.09 5.84
C GLN A 38 -19.13 -13.92 6.17
N ASP A 39 -18.82 -13.16 7.22
CA ASP A 39 -19.55 -11.96 7.61
C ASP A 39 -19.21 -10.72 6.75
N CYS A 40 -18.36 -10.86 5.72
CA CYS A 40 -17.87 -9.75 4.87
C CYS A 40 -17.18 -8.62 5.64
N ARG A 41 -16.56 -8.91 6.79
CA ARG A 41 -15.86 -7.92 7.64
C ARG A 41 -14.37 -7.84 7.38
N VAL A 42 -13.79 -8.91 6.84
CA VAL A 42 -12.39 -8.99 6.47
C VAL A 42 -12.29 -9.60 5.08
N SER A 43 -11.45 -9.02 4.23
CA SER A 43 -11.05 -9.60 2.97
C SER A 43 -9.63 -10.18 3.08
N GLN A 44 -9.34 -11.19 2.26
CA GLN A 44 -7.99 -11.74 2.13
C GLN A 44 -7.50 -11.50 0.71
N ILE A 45 -6.36 -10.85 0.58
CA ILE A 45 -5.67 -10.65 -0.70
C ILE A 45 -4.30 -11.28 -0.57
N THR A 46 -4.04 -12.32 -1.37
CA THR A 46 -2.87 -13.20 -1.23
C THR A 46 -2.81 -13.83 0.17
N SER A 47 -1.77 -13.55 0.96
CA SER A 47 -1.59 -14.06 2.33
C SER A 47 -1.92 -13.03 3.42
N ARG A 48 -2.56 -11.91 3.05
CA ARG A 48 -2.75 -10.74 3.90
C ARG A 48 -4.23 -10.41 4.06
N TYR A 49 -4.60 -9.99 5.26
CA TYR A 49 -5.98 -9.71 5.65
C TYR A 49 -6.21 -8.22 5.84
N TYR A 50 -7.36 -7.72 5.39
CA TYR A 50 -7.72 -6.30 5.45
C TYR A 50 -9.16 -6.14 5.98
N PRO A 51 -9.46 -5.11 6.78
CA PRO A 51 -10.84 -4.74 7.09
C PRO A 51 -11.59 -4.40 5.80
N ALA A 52 -12.69 -5.10 5.53
CA ALA A 52 -13.42 -4.95 4.25
C ALA A 52 -14.18 -3.62 4.14
N ASP A 53 -14.49 -2.99 5.28
CA ASP A 53 -15.09 -1.66 5.37
C ASP A 53 -14.10 -0.54 5.05
N GLU A 54 -12.81 -0.71 5.37
CA GLU A 54 -11.76 0.28 5.11
C GLU A 54 -11.01 0.05 3.79
N TYR A 55 -10.96 -1.21 3.33
CA TYR A 55 -10.34 -1.65 2.08
C TYR A 55 -11.34 -2.46 1.24
N PRO A 56 -12.46 -1.86 0.82
CA PRO A 56 -13.47 -2.55 0.02
C PRO A 56 -12.94 -3.02 -1.35
N THR A 57 -11.87 -2.42 -1.88
CA THR A 57 -11.32 -2.79 -3.20
C THR A 57 -9.91 -3.37 -3.14
N GLU A 58 -9.59 -4.23 -4.12
CA GLU A 58 -8.23 -4.74 -4.29
C GLU A 58 -7.23 -3.59 -4.56
N GLU A 59 -7.66 -2.51 -5.19
CA GLU A 59 -6.84 -1.32 -5.46
C GLU A 59 -6.38 -0.64 -4.16
N GLN A 60 -7.27 -0.44 -3.18
CA GLN A 60 -6.90 0.18 -1.89
C GLN A 60 -5.94 -0.71 -1.10
N ALA A 61 -6.18 -2.03 -1.08
CA ALA A 61 -5.27 -2.98 -0.44
C ALA A 61 -3.94 -3.12 -1.19
N GLY A 62 -3.96 -3.02 -2.52
CA GLY A 62 -2.79 -2.99 -3.39
C GLY A 62 -1.93 -1.74 -3.17
N ALA A 63 -2.57 -0.59 -3.03
CA ALA A 63 -1.95 0.69 -2.67
C ALA A 63 -1.25 0.62 -1.30
N ASP A 64 -1.94 0.17 -0.25
CA ASP A 64 -1.35 -0.05 1.08
C ASP A 64 -0.16 -1.03 1.00
N ARG A 65 -0.32 -2.15 0.28
CA ARG A 65 0.78 -3.10 0.04
C ARG A 65 1.99 -2.47 -0.65
N ALA A 66 1.78 -1.61 -1.63
CA ALA A 66 2.87 -0.92 -2.29
C ALA A 66 3.58 0.04 -1.33
N LEU A 67 2.84 0.82 -0.55
CA LEU A 67 3.40 1.82 0.36
C LEU A 67 4.07 1.24 1.61
N ARG A 68 3.84 -0.04 1.96
CA ARG A 68 4.59 -0.73 3.03
C ARG A 68 6.11 -0.82 2.81
N ASN A 69 6.60 -0.63 1.59
CA ASN A 69 8.04 -0.57 1.34
C ASN A 69 8.55 0.85 1.54
N ALA A 70 9.48 1.02 2.48
CA ALA A 70 10.01 2.33 2.86
C ALA A 70 10.52 3.17 1.68
N GLN A 71 11.17 2.54 0.69
CA GLN A 71 11.65 3.26 -0.51
C GLN A 71 10.49 3.74 -1.38
N ARG A 72 9.46 2.91 -1.59
CA ARG A 72 8.25 3.32 -2.32
C ARG A 72 7.47 4.42 -1.59
N GLN A 73 7.39 4.35 -0.26
CA GLN A 73 6.77 5.38 0.56
C GLN A 73 7.56 6.71 0.48
N ARG A 74 8.89 6.65 0.44
CA ARG A 74 9.75 7.83 0.27
C ARG A 74 9.57 8.44 -1.13
N ILE A 75 9.57 7.61 -2.18
CA ILE A 75 9.30 8.04 -3.56
C ILE A 75 7.94 8.74 -3.65
N PHE A 76 6.89 8.10 -3.12
CA PHE A 76 5.54 8.65 -3.14
C PHE A 76 5.46 10.03 -2.46
N ARG A 77 6.07 10.19 -1.28
CA ARG A 77 6.12 11.48 -0.56
C ARG A 77 6.82 12.58 -1.35
N ILE A 78 7.99 12.29 -1.91
CA ILE A 78 8.74 13.29 -2.70
C ILE A 78 7.95 13.73 -3.94
N ILE A 79 7.25 12.80 -4.61
CA ILE A 79 6.38 13.13 -5.74
C ILE A 79 5.16 13.95 -5.29
N ALA A 80 4.61 13.67 -4.10
CA ALA A 80 3.51 14.45 -3.53
C ALA A 80 3.93 15.89 -3.23
N GLU A 81 5.14 16.07 -2.67
CA GLU A 81 5.74 17.36 -2.37
C GLU A 81 6.17 18.13 -3.63
N ASN A 82 6.51 17.41 -4.71
CA ASN A 82 6.99 17.98 -5.97
C ASN A 82 6.22 17.45 -7.19
N PRO A 83 4.93 17.80 -7.38
CA PRO A 83 4.16 17.33 -8.52
C PRO A 83 4.79 17.78 -9.85
N GLY A 84 4.96 16.84 -10.77
CA GLY A 84 5.63 17.07 -12.05
C GLY A 84 7.14 16.82 -12.04
N ILE A 85 7.71 16.35 -10.91
CA ILE A 85 9.12 15.97 -10.83
C ILE A 85 9.48 14.95 -11.92
N SER A 86 10.58 15.20 -12.62
CA SER A 86 11.07 14.27 -13.64
C SER A 86 11.73 13.05 -13.01
N ARG A 87 11.79 11.94 -13.77
CA ARG A 87 12.53 10.74 -13.35
C ARG A 87 13.98 11.02 -12.95
N LYS A 88 14.64 11.95 -13.65
CA LYS A 88 16.04 12.31 -13.42
C LYS A 88 16.19 13.04 -12.08
N GLN A 89 15.39 14.10 -11.89
CA GLN A 89 15.37 14.86 -10.64
C GLN A 89 15.05 13.96 -9.44
N LEU A 90 14.06 13.08 -9.58
CA LEU A 90 13.67 12.14 -8.53
C LEU A 90 14.79 11.15 -8.17
N ALA A 91 15.59 10.71 -9.16
CA ALA A 91 16.73 9.82 -8.92
C ALA A 91 17.86 10.55 -8.16
N GLU A 92 18.10 11.81 -8.51
CA GLU A 92 19.08 12.68 -7.85
C GLU A 92 18.67 12.96 -6.39
N GLU A 93 17.42 13.37 -6.16
CA GLU A 93 16.86 13.68 -4.84
C GLU A 93 16.91 12.48 -3.88
N ILE A 94 16.57 11.29 -4.38
CA ILE A 94 16.53 10.07 -3.56
C ILE A 94 17.91 9.42 -3.42
N GLN A 95 18.88 9.85 -4.23
CA GLN A 95 20.19 9.22 -4.40
C GLN A 95 20.07 7.74 -4.75
N MET A 96 19.20 7.42 -5.72
CA MET A 96 18.90 6.05 -6.13
C MET A 96 19.27 5.81 -7.60
N PRO A 97 19.86 4.65 -7.95
CA PRO A 97 20.08 4.28 -9.33
C PRO A 97 18.77 4.30 -10.13
N VAL A 98 18.82 4.86 -11.34
CA VAL A 98 17.64 5.05 -12.21
C VAL A 98 16.93 3.73 -12.52
N SER A 99 17.67 2.62 -12.65
CA SER A 99 17.10 1.28 -12.86
C SER A 99 16.25 0.82 -11.67
N THR A 100 16.75 1.00 -10.45
CA THR A 100 16.04 0.70 -9.20
C THR A 100 14.83 1.61 -9.05
N LEU A 101 14.98 2.91 -9.28
CA LEU A 101 13.88 3.87 -9.22
C LEU A 101 12.77 3.50 -10.20
N ARG A 102 13.13 3.13 -11.44
CA ARG A 102 12.15 2.69 -12.45
C ARG A 102 11.35 1.47 -11.99
N TRP A 103 11.97 0.51 -11.32
CA TRP A 103 11.26 -0.63 -10.75
C TRP A 103 10.25 -0.21 -9.68
N HIS A 104 10.66 0.68 -8.76
CA HIS A 104 9.76 1.20 -7.73
C HIS A 104 8.60 2.00 -8.33
N LEU A 105 8.89 2.90 -9.27
CA LEU A 105 7.88 3.68 -10.00
C LEU A 105 6.91 2.76 -10.74
N GLY A 106 7.39 1.72 -11.41
CA GLY A 106 6.53 0.73 -12.08
C GLY A 106 5.58 0.01 -11.13
N LYS A 107 5.98 -0.22 -9.86
CA LYS A 107 5.08 -0.75 -8.83
C LYS A 107 4.06 0.27 -8.37
N LEU A 108 4.47 1.53 -8.20
CA LEU A 108 3.56 2.61 -7.77
C LEU A 108 2.54 2.97 -8.86
N THR A 109 2.95 3.00 -10.13
CA THR A 109 2.04 3.25 -11.27
C THR A 109 1.08 2.10 -11.50
N LYS A 110 1.52 0.84 -11.32
CA LYS A 110 0.65 -0.33 -11.42
C LYS A 110 -0.49 -0.30 -10.40
N GLU A 111 -0.23 0.21 -9.20
CA GLU A 111 -1.22 0.31 -8.12
C GLU A 111 -1.91 1.70 -8.12
N HIS A 112 -1.82 2.45 -9.22
CA HIS A 112 -2.44 3.76 -9.42
C HIS A 112 -2.12 4.82 -8.35
N LEU A 113 -1.04 4.64 -7.58
CA LEU A 113 -0.57 5.60 -6.58
C LEU A 113 0.12 6.80 -7.22
N VAL A 114 0.83 6.57 -8.31
CA VAL A 114 1.59 7.58 -9.04
C VAL A 114 1.16 7.56 -10.50
N LEU A 115 0.93 8.73 -11.05
CA LEU A 115 0.64 8.97 -12.45
C LEU A 115 1.92 9.41 -13.15
N SER A 116 2.04 9.08 -14.44
CA SER A 116 3.17 9.48 -15.27
C SER A 116 2.68 10.18 -16.53
N GLU A 117 3.29 11.31 -16.85
CA GLU A 117 2.96 12.11 -18.03
C GLU A 117 4.26 12.43 -18.80
N VAL A 118 4.20 12.42 -20.13
CA VAL A 118 5.32 12.84 -20.97
C VAL A 118 5.19 14.35 -21.25
N LYS A 119 6.11 15.15 -20.71
CA LYS A 119 6.22 16.59 -20.96
C LYS A 119 7.52 16.88 -21.71
N GLN A 120 7.43 17.44 -22.91
CA GLN A 120 8.59 17.83 -23.73
C GLN A 120 9.67 16.72 -23.78
N HIS A 121 9.25 15.49 -24.11
CA HIS A 121 10.09 14.29 -24.19
C HIS A 121 10.63 13.74 -22.86
N THR A 122 10.22 14.29 -21.72
CA THR A 122 10.60 13.85 -20.38
C THR A 122 9.40 13.25 -19.64
N ILE A 123 9.60 12.11 -18.97
CA ILE A 123 8.57 11.54 -18.09
C ILE A 123 8.60 12.27 -16.74
N CYS A 124 7.48 12.88 -16.40
CA CYS A 124 7.19 13.54 -15.13
C CYS A 124 6.17 12.72 -14.34
N TYR A 125 6.22 12.83 -13.02
CA TYR A 125 5.35 12.07 -12.12
C TYR A 125 4.53 12.99 -11.21
N SER A 126 3.32 12.57 -10.88
CA SER A 126 2.47 13.17 -9.85
C SER A 126 1.80 12.05 -9.05
N VAL A 127 1.38 12.35 -7.82
CA VAL A 127 0.54 11.41 -7.06
C VAL A 127 -0.88 11.42 -7.64
N ASN A 128 -1.52 10.26 -7.67
CA ASN A 128 -2.95 10.19 -8.00
C ASN A 128 -3.76 10.93 -6.91
N PRO A 129 -4.55 11.95 -7.27
CA PRO A 129 -5.35 12.73 -6.33
C PRO A 129 -6.25 11.91 -5.42
N GLU A 130 -6.72 10.73 -5.86
CA GLU A 130 -7.54 9.82 -5.03
C GLU A 130 -6.81 9.31 -3.78
N PHE A 131 -5.48 9.33 -3.79
CA PHE A 131 -4.61 8.91 -2.68
C PHE A 131 -3.96 10.08 -1.95
N ILE A 132 -4.20 11.32 -2.40
CA ILE A 132 -3.89 12.51 -1.61
C ILE A 132 -5.02 12.64 -0.60
N ARG A 133 -4.91 11.92 0.52
CA ARG A 133 -5.80 12.17 1.65
C ARG A 133 -5.55 13.60 2.12
N GLN A 134 -6.58 14.44 2.05
CA GLN A 134 -6.61 15.72 2.73
C GLN A 134 -6.41 15.41 4.21
N ASP A 135 -5.23 15.74 4.74
CA ASP A 135 -5.01 15.77 6.18
C ASP A 135 -5.98 16.81 6.76
N GLU A 136 -7.03 16.35 7.43
CA GLU A 136 -7.76 17.08 8.48
C GLU A 136 -7.42 16.47 9.85
#